data_AF-A0A3D2K3C3-F1
#
_entry.id   AF-A0A3D2K3C3-F1
#
_cell.length_a   1.000
_cell.length_b   1.000
_cell.length_c   1.000
_cell.angle_alpha   90.00
_cell.angle_beta   90.00
_cell.angle_gamma   90.00
#
_symmetry.space_group_name_H-M   'P 1'
#
loop_
_entity.id
_entity.type
_entity.pdbx_description
1 polymer ?
#
loop_
_entity_poly.entity_id
_entity_poly.type
_entity_poly.pdbx_seq_one_letter_code
_entity_poly.pdbx_strand_id
1 'polypeptide(L)'
;MNCRSIIYCLVVFGMMEISSAQGRVVVTPAVADSAQKAVQKLGNEMIKGNFEYGQQRIYSRWKRRLAKRYGSMEKLNAALAMAAQKKIIMRLSVVAFQAAKPASFFSVWRSPKYDLVSNEPIKDASGKVIIVEHWLAVVPTITRVKIPDPNQGGRIRTLEEQSYTITVSEKGSNDWYFMTGLKPTIQDLRGMFPTLPFKADELGLPPSKAREIK
;
A
#
# COMPACT_ATOMS: atom_id res chain seq x y z
N MET A 1 -19.06 57.33 -19.67
CA MET A 1 -19.39 55.93 -19.98
C MET A 1 -18.14 55.31 -20.61
N ASN A 2 -17.22 54.82 -19.78
CA ASN A 2 -17.09 53.41 -19.37
C ASN A 2 -16.82 52.47 -20.57
N CYS A 3 -15.56 52.10 -20.80
CA CYS A 3 -15.08 50.74 -20.48
C CYS A 3 -13.57 50.63 -20.73
N ARG A 4 -12.77 50.75 -19.67
CA ARG A 4 -11.41 50.21 -19.61
C ARG A 4 -11.55 48.78 -19.09
N SER A 5 -11.08 47.77 -19.80
CA SER A 5 -10.73 46.48 -19.18
C SER A 5 -9.73 45.72 -20.05
N ILE A 6 -8.49 45.76 -19.58
CA ILE A 6 -7.38 44.85 -19.87
C ILE A 6 -7.75 43.50 -19.26
N ILE A 7 -7.64 42.41 -20.01
CA ILE A 7 -7.60 41.05 -19.45
C ILE A 7 -6.38 40.33 -20.05
N TYR A 8 -5.26 40.45 -19.33
CA TYR A 8 -4.26 39.40 -19.26
C TYR A 8 -4.77 38.37 -18.25
N CYS A 9 -4.93 37.11 -18.64
CA CYS A 9 -5.05 36.01 -17.67
C CYS A 9 -4.15 34.86 -18.10
N LEU A 10 -2.89 34.98 -17.67
CA LEU A 10 -1.94 33.88 -17.49
C LEU A 10 -2.54 32.89 -16.47
N VAL A 11 -2.96 31.71 -16.91
CA VAL A 11 -3.18 30.59 -15.98
C VAL A 11 -1.94 29.72 -16.00
N VAL A 12 -1.03 30.06 -15.09
CA VAL A 12 0.10 29.22 -14.69
C VAL A 12 -0.48 28.00 -13.97
N PHE A 13 -0.39 26.81 -14.58
CA PHE A 13 -0.56 25.54 -13.89
C PHE A 13 0.64 25.28 -12.99
N GLY A 14 0.69 25.96 -11.85
CA GLY A 14 1.61 25.66 -10.76
C GLY A 14 1.01 24.59 -9.87
N MET A 15 1.53 23.36 -9.94
CA MET A 15 1.30 22.38 -8.88
C MET A 15 1.94 22.89 -7.59
N MET A 16 1.15 23.51 -6.73
CA MET A 16 1.55 23.79 -5.35
C MET A 16 1.52 22.46 -4.57
N GLU A 17 2.68 21.80 -4.44
CA GLU A 17 2.92 20.88 -3.33
C GLU A 17 3.02 21.73 -2.06
N ILE A 18 1.90 21.93 -1.37
CA ILE A 18 1.93 22.47 -0.01
C ILE A 18 2.45 21.35 0.89
N SER A 19 3.77 21.34 1.10
CA SER A 19 4.41 20.55 2.14
C SER A 19 4.05 21.18 3.48
N SER A 20 2.91 20.78 4.05
CA SER A 20 2.62 21.07 5.45
C SER A 20 3.57 20.25 6.31
N ALA A 21 4.34 20.94 7.13
CA ALA A 21 5.09 20.33 8.20
C ALA A 21 4.18 19.39 9.01
N GLN A 22 4.64 18.15 9.23
CA GLN A 22 4.02 17.07 10.00
C GLN A 22 3.02 16.17 9.23
N GLY A 23 3.61 15.29 8.43
CA GLY A 23 3.05 13.98 8.12
C GLY A 23 2.24 13.93 6.83
N ARG A 24 1.01 14.42 6.85
CA ARG A 24 0.08 14.21 5.72
C ARG A 24 0.33 15.20 4.60
N VAL A 25 0.21 14.72 3.37
CA VAL A 25 0.28 15.53 2.16
C VAL A 25 -1.01 15.42 1.37
N VAL A 26 -1.44 16.52 0.78
CA VAL A 26 -2.52 16.51 -0.21
C VAL A 26 -1.90 16.13 -1.56
N VAL A 27 -2.48 15.12 -2.20
CA VAL A 27 -2.06 14.66 -3.53
C VAL A 27 -3.15 14.97 -4.55
N THR A 28 -2.78 14.95 -5.83
CA THR A 28 -3.78 15.09 -6.90
C THR A 28 -4.75 13.91 -6.89
N PRO A 29 -6.00 14.10 -7.38
CA PRO A 29 -6.96 13.00 -7.52
C PRO A 29 -6.39 11.80 -8.30
N ALA A 30 -5.58 12.07 -9.32
CA ALA A 30 -4.94 11.01 -10.12
C ALA A 30 -4.02 10.10 -9.28
N VAL A 31 -3.24 10.65 -8.37
CA VAL A 31 -2.37 9.85 -7.48
C VAL A 31 -3.21 9.07 -6.46
N ALA A 32 -4.25 9.69 -5.90
CA ALA A 32 -5.18 9.05 -4.99
C ALA A 32 -5.89 7.85 -5.64
N ASP A 33 -6.42 8.06 -6.84
CA ASP A 33 -7.11 7.03 -7.62
C ASP A 33 -6.14 5.91 -8.06
N SER A 34 -4.89 6.26 -8.38
CA SER A 34 -3.84 5.29 -8.71
C SER A 34 -3.56 4.33 -7.55
N ALA A 35 -3.40 4.86 -6.32
CA ALA A 35 -3.21 4.04 -5.12
C ALA A 35 -4.44 3.16 -4.83
N GLN A 36 -5.65 3.72 -4.91
CA GLN A 36 -6.88 2.95 -4.73
C GLN A 36 -6.98 1.82 -5.75
N LYS A 37 -6.73 2.11 -7.04
CA LYS A 37 -6.77 1.12 -8.13
C LYS A 37 -5.77 0.00 -7.91
N ALA A 38 -4.56 0.31 -7.44
CA ALA A 38 -3.56 -0.72 -7.13
C ALA A 38 -4.01 -1.67 -6.00
N VAL A 39 -4.60 -1.12 -4.93
CA VAL A 39 -5.13 -1.93 -3.82
C VAL A 39 -6.38 -2.70 -4.25
N GLN A 40 -7.24 -2.12 -5.09
CA GLN A 40 -8.37 -2.83 -5.68
C GLN A 40 -7.89 -3.99 -6.56
N LYS A 41 -6.82 -3.78 -7.35
CA LYS A 41 -6.20 -4.84 -8.16
C LYS A 41 -5.67 -5.98 -7.28
N LEU A 42 -5.00 -5.67 -6.17
CA LEU A 42 -4.60 -6.67 -5.18
C LEU A 42 -5.81 -7.51 -4.71
N GLY A 43 -6.91 -6.85 -4.36
CA GLY A 43 -8.15 -7.51 -3.98
C GLY A 43 -8.75 -8.40 -5.06
N ASN A 44 -8.78 -7.90 -6.30
CA ASN A 44 -9.29 -8.65 -7.45
C ASN A 44 -8.46 -9.93 -7.70
N GLU A 45 -7.15 -9.87 -7.52
CA GLU A 45 -6.28 -11.06 -7.61
C GLU A 45 -6.55 -12.03 -6.45
N MET A 46 -6.80 -11.54 -5.24
CA MET A 46 -7.22 -12.38 -4.11
C MET A 46 -8.56 -13.10 -4.36
N ILE A 47 -9.52 -12.43 -4.99
CA ILE A 47 -10.81 -13.04 -5.38
C ILE A 47 -10.59 -14.19 -6.37
N LYS A 48 -9.64 -14.04 -7.31
CA LYS A 48 -9.24 -15.11 -8.25
C LYS A 48 -8.42 -16.23 -7.61
N GLY A 49 -8.10 -16.14 -6.31
CA GLY A 49 -7.21 -17.08 -5.62
C GLY A 49 -5.72 -16.85 -5.90
N ASN A 50 -5.35 -15.81 -6.64
CA ASN A 50 -3.96 -15.44 -6.90
C ASN A 50 -3.37 -14.65 -5.72
N PHE A 51 -3.10 -15.35 -4.62
CA PHE A 51 -2.50 -14.76 -3.43
C PHE A 51 -1.01 -14.39 -3.62
N GLU A 52 -0.36 -14.95 -4.64
CA GLU A 52 1.04 -14.69 -4.95
C GLU A 52 1.27 -13.26 -5.49
N TYR A 53 0.26 -12.67 -6.14
CA TYR A 53 0.33 -11.30 -6.63
C TYR A 53 0.79 -10.30 -5.56
N GLY A 54 0.23 -10.41 -4.35
CA GLY A 54 0.62 -9.57 -3.22
C GLY A 54 2.06 -9.85 -2.74
N GLN A 55 2.51 -11.10 -2.83
CA GLN A 55 3.86 -11.53 -2.41
C GLN A 55 4.95 -11.02 -3.35
N GLN A 56 4.69 -11.07 -4.66
CA GLN A 56 5.58 -10.57 -5.71
C GLN A 56 5.73 -9.04 -5.64
N ARG A 57 4.70 -8.35 -5.15
CA ARG A 57 4.67 -6.89 -4.99
C ARG A 57 4.91 -6.42 -3.56
N ILE A 58 5.51 -7.25 -2.70
CA ILE A 58 5.92 -6.79 -1.36
C ILE A 58 6.97 -5.70 -1.52
N TYR A 59 6.77 -4.61 -0.80
CA TYR A 59 7.74 -3.52 -0.76
C TYR A 59 9.12 -4.00 -0.27
N SER A 60 10.18 -3.77 -1.05
CA SER A 60 11.50 -4.40 -0.84
C SER A 60 12.12 -4.13 0.54
N ARG A 61 12.01 -2.90 1.06
CA ARG A 61 12.48 -2.57 2.42
C ARG A 61 11.67 -3.26 3.51
N TRP A 62 10.36 -3.42 3.29
CA TRP A 62 9.51 -4.21 4.18
C TRP A 62 9.86 -5.71 4.11
N LYS A 63 10.03 -6.26 2.90
CA LYS A 63 10.44 -7.66 2.69
C LYS A 63 11.75 -7.98 3.42
N ARG A 64 12.75 -7.09 3.33
CA ARG A 64 14.02 -7.25 4.08
C ARG A 64 13.83 -7.22 5.60
N ARG A 65 12.95 -6.35 6.11
CA ARG A 65 12.63 -6.31 7.55
C ARG A 65 11.92 -7.59 8.01
N LEU A 66 10.98 -8.10 7.22
CA LEU A 66 10.34 -9.39 7.46
C LEU A 66 11.35 -10.53 7.44
N ALA A 67 12.26 -10.57 6.46
CA ALA A 67 13.29 -11.61 6.37
C ALA A 67 14.16 -11.66 7.63
N LYS A 68 14.52 -10.50 8.20
CA LYS A 68 15.24 -10.43 9.48
C LYS A 68 14.44 -11.03 10.65
N ARG A 69 13.11 -10.84 10.69
CA ARG A 69 12.24 -11.43 11.72
C ARG A 69 12.11 -12.94 11.60
N TYR A 70 12.05 -13.44 10.37
CA TYR A 70 11.99 -14.89 10.09
C TYR A 70 13.37 -15.56 10.11
N GLY A 71 14.45 -14.78 10.23
CA GLY A 71 15.83 -15.25 10.30
C GLY A 71 16.53 -15.39 8.95
N SER A 72 15.82 -15.41 7.82
CA SER A 72 16.40 -15.30 6.47
C SER A 72 15.33 -14.98 5.43
N MET A 73 15.76 -14.62 4.21
CA MET A 73 14.85 -14.44 3.07
C MET A 73 14.18 -15.76 2.66
N GLU A 74 14.92 -16.86 2.73
CA GLU A 74 14.42 -18.21 2.44
C GLU A 74 13.32 -18.61 3.42
N LYS A 75 13.54 -18.43 4.74
CA LYS A 75 12.53 -18.72 5.78
C LYS A 75 11.29 -17.85 5.63
N LEU A 76 11.45 -16.58 5.25
CA LEU A 76 10.31 -15.71 4.93
C LEU A 76 9.53 -16.25 3.73
N ASN A 77 10.19 -16.57 2.63
CA ASN A 77 9.53 -17.06 1.42
C ASN A 77 8.78 -18.38 1.70
N ALA A 78 9.40 -19.30 2.46
CA ALA A 78 8.76 -20.53 2.90
C ALA A 78 7.52 -20.25 3.76
N ALA A 79 7.59 -19.31 4.70
CA ALA A 79 6.45 -18.91 5.52
C ALA A 79 5.31 -18.30 4.69
N LEU A 80 5.62 -17.48 3.68
CA LEU A 80 4.63 -16.90 2.77
C LEU A 80 3.96 -17.97 1.90
N ALA A 81 4.74 -18.95 1.40
CA ALA A 81 4.22 -20.09 0.65
C ALA A 81 3.30 -20.98 1.51
N MET A 82 3.72 -21.32 2.73
CA MET A 82 2.90 -22.08 3.69
C MET A 82 1.60 -21.34 4.02
N ALA A 83 1.65 -20.01 4.20
CA ALA A 83 0.44 -19.22 4.45
C ALA A 83 -0.54 -19.26 3.27
N ALA A 84 -0.05 -19.28 2.02
CA ALA A 84 -0.88 -19.47 0.85
C ALA A 84 -1.49 -20.88 0.80
N GLN A 85 -0.69 -21.93 1.04
CA GLN A 85 -1.18 -23.31 1.10
C GLN A 85 -2.23 -23.51 2.20
N LYS A 86 -2.04 -22.92 3.38
CA LYS A 86 -3.01 -23.01 4.48
C LYS A 86 -4.37 -22.44 4.08
N LYS A 87 -4.42 -21.36 3.30
CA LYS A 87 -5.69 -20.80 2.79
C LYS A 87 -6.40 -21.78 1.87
N ILE A 88 -5.66 -22.48 1.01
CA ILE A 88 -6.18 -23.52 0.11
C ILE A 88 -6.72 -24.70 0.93
N ILE A 89 -5.95 -25.19 1.90
CA ILE A 89 -6.35 -26.30 2.80
C ILE A 89 -7.62 -25.95 3.58
N MET A 90 -7.69 -24.72 4.11
CA MET A 90 -8.89 -24.21 4.80
C MET A 90 -10.05 -23.90 3.84
N ARG A 91 -9.90 -24.09 2.53
CA ARG A 91 -10.87 -23.71 1.49
C ARG A 91 -11.37 -22.27 1.66
N LEU A 92 -10.47 -21.38 2.09
CA LEU A 92 -10.77 -19.97 2.24
C LEU A 92 -10.93 -19.35 0.85
N SER A 93 -12.09 -18.75 0.61
CA SER A 93 -12.39 -18.04 -0.63
C SER A 93 -12.67 -16.58 -0.34
N VAL A 94 -11.98 -15.66 -1.03
CA VAL A 94 -12.32 -14.24 -1.00
C VAL A 94 -13.44 -14.02 -2.02
N VAL A 95 -14.62 -13.65 -1.54
CA VAL A 95 -15.82 -13.50 -2.38
C VAL A 95 -16.14 -12.05 -2.72
N ALA A 96 -15.62 -11.11 -1.94
CA ALA A 96 -15.70 -9.69 -2.27
C ALA A 96 -14.49 -8.94 -1.69
N PHE A 97 -14.07 -7.90 -2.38
CA PHE A 97 -13.04 -6.98 -1.91
C PHE A 97 -13.32 -5.59 -2.44
N GLN A 98 -13.25 -4.60 -1.56
CA GLN A 98 -13.42 -3.20 -1.92
C GLN A 98 -12.31 -2.36 -1.28
N ALA A 99 -11.58 -1.62 -2.11
CA ALA A 99 -10.67 -0.56 -1.69
C ALA A 99 -11.39 0.79 -1.71
N ALA A 100 -11.39 1.49 -0.57
CA ALA A 100 -11.88 2.86 -0.48
C ALA A 100 -10.83 3.85 -1.03
N LYS A 101 -11.22 5.13 -1.16
CA LYS A 101 -10.23 6.19 -1.37
C LYS A 101 -9.22 6.20 -0.22
N PRO A 102 -7.93 6.50 -0.48
CA PRO A 102 -6.93 6.51 0.58
C PRO A 102 -7.30 7.51 1.67
N ALA A 103 -7.17 7.10 2.94
CA ALA A 103 -7.48 7.92 4.10
C ALA A 103 -6.38 8.96 4.39
N SER A 104 -5.15 8.66 3.95
CA SER A 104 -3.99 9.51 4.16
C SER A 104 -2.89 9.22 3.15
N PHE A 105 -2.08 10.25 2.88
CA PHE A 105 -0.88 10.20 2.05
C PHE A 105 0.29 10.84 2.77
N PHE A 106 1.49 10.34 2.50
CA PHE A 106 2.74 10.84 3.07
C PHE A 106 3.84 10.86 2.00
N SER A 107 4.67 11.90 2.01
CA SER A 107 5.97 11.89 1.33
C SER A 107 7.02 11.39 2.33
N VAL A 108 7.52 10.18 2.15
CA VAL A 108 8.17 9.48 3.26
C VAL A 108 9.69 9.54 3.27
N TRP A 109 10.34 9.32 2.12
CA TRP A 109 11.79 9.40 2.04
C TRP A 109 12.29 9.66 0.62
N ARG A 110 13.57 9.99 0.57
CA ARG A 110 14.39 10.03 -0.64
C ARG A 110 15.31 8.81 -0.65
N SER A 111 15.43 8.13 -1.79
CA SER A 111 16.40 7.04 -1.95
C SER A 111 16.99 7.02 -3.36
N PRO A 112 18.15 6.40 -3.58
CA PRO A 112 18.59 6.05 -4.92
C PRO A 112 17.50 5.30 -5.68
N LYS A 113 17.35 5.62 -6.96
CA LYS A 113 16.61 4.80 -7.90
C LYS A 113 17.46 3.57 -8.22
N TYR A 114 16.87 2.39 -8.19
CA TYR A 114 17.56 1.15 -8.47
C TYR A 114 17.03 0.51 -9.75
N ASP A 115 17.92 -0.11 -10.52
CA ASP A 115 17.51 -1.00 -11.60
C ASP A 115 16.87 -2.26 -11.02
N LEU A 116 15.73 -2.69 -11.60
CA LEU A 116 14.95 -3.81 -11.07
C LEU A 116 15.62 -5.17 -11.31
N VAL A 117 16.55 -5.27 -12.26
CA VAL A 117 17.25 -6.49 -12.64
C VAL A 117 18.59 -6.58 -11.91
N SER A 118 19.43 -5.54 -12.00
CA SER A 118 20.76 -5.56 -11.39
C SER A 118 20.77 -5.20 -9.91
N ASN A 119 19.71 -4.54 -9.42
CA ASN A 119 19.63 -4.00 -8.06
C ASN A 119 20.78 -3.00 -7.75
N GLU A 120 21.30 -2.34 -8.78
CA GLU A 120 22.31 -1.28 -8.68
C GLU A 120 21.68 0.12 -8.78
N PRO A 121 22.27 1.15 -8.13
CA PRO A 121 21.79 2.52 -8.26
C PRO A 121 21.91 3.04 -9.70
N ILE A 122 20.81 3.57 -10.24
CA ILE A 122 20.79 4.21 -11.55
C ILE A 122 21.49 5.57 -11.44
N LYS A 123 22.39 5.83 -12.38
CA LYS A 123 23.11 7.10 -12.52
C LYS A 123 22.54 7.92 -13.68
N ASP A 124 22.56 9.24 -13.54
CA ASP A 124 22.27 10.17 -14.63
C ASP A 124 23.45 10.26 -15.60
N ALA A 125 23.30 11.07 -16.66
CA ALA A 125 24.34 11.29 -17.67
C ALA A 125 25.65 11.88 -17.11
N SER A 126 25.62 12.48 -15.92
CA SER A 126 26.79 13.00 -15.22
C SER A 126 27.48 11.96 -14.31
N GLY A 127 26.95 10.73 -14.27
CA GLY A 127 27.44 9.66 -13.39
C GLY A 127 26.95 9.77 -11.95
N LYS A 128 26.03 10.69 -11.65
CA LYS A 128 25.47 10.89 -10.30
C LYS A 128 24.24 10.03 -10.08
N VAL A 129 24.13 9.44 -8.89
CA VAL A 129 22.99 8.60 -8.53
C VAL A 129 21.69 9.41 -8.53
N ILE A 130 20.68 8.92 -9.25
CA ILE A 130 19.35 9.51 -9.30
C ILE A 130 18.66 9.26 -7.96
N ILE A 131 18.19 10.32 -7.32
CA ILE A 131 17.45 10.25 -6.05
C ILE A 131 15.97 10.47 -6.32
N VAL A 132 15.13 9.56 -5.85
CA VAL A 132 13.68 9.58 -6.02
C VAL A 132 12.95 9.66 -4.68
N GLU A 133 11.80 10.32 -4.69
CA GLU A 133 10.89 10.40 -3.55
C GLU A 133 9.79 9.35 -3.65
N HIS A 134 9.16 9.05 -2.51
CA HIS A 134 8.13 8.02 -2.46
C HIS A 134 6.85 8.54 -1.79
N TRP A 135 5.72 8.16 -2.38
CA TRP A 135 4.41 8.22 -1.75
C TRP A 135 4.20 7.00 -0.88
N LEU A 136 3.62 7.20 0.30
CA LEU A 136 2.99 6.17 1.11
C LEU A 136 1.51 6.52 1.25
N ALA A 137 0.63 5.56 0.99
CA ALA A 137 -0.81 5.72 1.11
C ALA A 137 -1.39 4.68 2.07
N VAL A 138 -2.34 5.11 2.90
CA VAL A 138 -3.16 4.21 3.73
C VAL A 138 -4.51 4.05 3.05
N VAL A 139 -4.81 2.85 2.56
CA VAL A 139 -6.02 2.56 1.80
C VAL A 139 -6.94 1.65 2.61
N PRO A 140 -8.08 2.15 3.11
CA PRO A 140 -9.05 1.33 3.81
C PRO A 140 -9.63 0.25 2.88
N THR A 141 -9.90 -0.93 3.44
CA THR A 141 -10.43 -2.07 2.69
C THR A 141 -11.58 -2.75 3.42
N ILE A 142 -12.50 -3.33 2.65
CA ILE A 142 -13.52 -4.25 3.13
C ILE A 142 -13.33 -5.55 2.34
N THR A 143 -13.16 -6.67 3.05
CA THR A 143 -12.99 -7.99 2.44
C THR A 143 -14.06 -8.93 2.98
N ARG A 144 -14.70 -9.70 2.10
CA ARG A 144 -15.59 -10.79 2.49
C ARG A 144 -14.95 -12.10 2.14
N VAL A 145 -14.90 -13.01 3.11
CA VAL A 145 -14.35 -14.34 2.94
C VAL A 145 -15.38 -15.39 3.32
N LYS A 146 -15.39 -16.50 2.58
CA LYS A 146 -16.07 -17.72 2.95
C LYS A 146 -15.05 -18.71 3.48
N ILE A 147 -15.37 -19.32 4.62
CA ILE A 147 -14.55 -20.36 5.24
C ILE A 147 -15.47 -21.47 5.77
N PRO A 148 -15.20 -22.75 5.47
CA PRO A 148 -15.86 -23.86 6.15
C PRO A 148 -15.41 -23.93 7.60
N ASP A 149 -16.36 -24.11 8.52
CA ASP A 149 -16.07 -24.33 9.93
C ASP A 149 -16.01 -25.83 10.23
N PRO A 150 -14.81 -26.41 10.45
CA PRO A 150 -14.69 -27.84 10.74
C PRO A 150 -15.36 -28.24 12.05
N ASN A 151 -15.50 -27.31 13.01
CA ASN A 151 -16.13 -27.56 14.30
C ASN A 151 -17.68 -27.54 14.20
N GLN A 152 -18.23 -27.07 13.09
CA GLN A 152 -19.67 -27.07 12.80
C GLN A 152 -20.01 -27.90 11.57
N GLY A 153 -19.35 -29.07 11.42
CA GLY A 153 -19.65 -30.02 10.34
C GLY A 153 -19.37 -29.48 8.93
N GLY A 154 -18.47 -28.51 8.78
CA GLY A 154 -18.12 -27.91 7.49
C GLY A 154 -19.08 -26.82 7.02
N ARG A 155 -19.98 -26.32 7.88
CA ARG A 155 -20.87 -25.20 7.55
C ARG A 155 -20.06 -24.00 7.07
N ILE A 156 -20.47 -23.42 5.93
CA ILE A 156 -19.80 -22.24 5.37
C ILE A 156 -20.20 -21.02 6.20
N ARG A 157 -19.19 -20.33 6.73
CA ARG A 157 -19.32 -19.04 7.40
C ARG A 157 -18.85 -17.95 6.45
N THR A 158 -19.58 -16.84 6.43
CA THR A 158 -19.18 -15.65 5.69
C THR A 158 -18.70 -14.59 6.69
N LEU A 159 -17.45 -14.18 6.57
CA LEU A 159 -16.86 -13.15 7.42
C LEU A 159 -16.64 -11.89 6.59
N GLU A 160 -16.97 -10.74 7.15
CA GLU A 160 -16.63 -9.43 6.63
C GLU A 160 -15.56 -8.80 7.53
N GLU A 161 -14.43 -8.46 6.92
CA GLU A 161 -13.31 -7.78 7.57
C GLU A 161 -13.17 -6.37 7.01
N GLN A 162 -13.23 -5.38 7.90
CA GLN A 162 -12.78 -4.01 7.66
C GLN A 162 -11.33 -3.90 8.10
N SER A 163 -10.46 -3.45 7.21
CA SER A 163 -9.02 -3.33 7.45
C SER A 163 -8.43 -2.20 6.59
N TYR A 164 -7.11 -2.24 6.39
CA TYR A 164 -6.42 -1.33 5.48
C TYR A 164 -5.18 -1.97 4.89
N THR A 165 -4.79 -1.49 3.72
CA THR A 165 -3.53 -1.79 3.06
C THR A 165 -2.65 -0.55 3.06
N ILE A 166 -1.39 -0.71 3.44
CA ILE A 166 -0.39 0.34 3.25
C ILE A 166 0.36 0.05 1.96
N THR A 167 0.39 1.04 1.07
CA THR A 167 1.04 0.94 -0.22
C THR A 167 2.03 2.06 -0.45
N VAL A 168 3.11 1.76 -1.18
CA VAL A 168 4.23 2.68 -1.41
C VAL A 168 4.56 2.70 -2.90
N SER A 169 4.81 3.88 -3.45
CA SER A 169 5.19 4.07 -4.86
C SER A 169 6.24 5.16 -4.99
N GLU A 170 7.16 4.99 -5.96
CA GLU A 170 8.03 6.08 -6.41
C GLU A 170 7.16 7.21 -7.01
N LYS A 171 7.43 8.46 -6.63
CA LYS A 171 6.70 9.59 -7.21
C LYS A 171 6.89 9.60 -8.73
N GLY A 172 5.77 9.58 -9.46
CA GLY A 172 5.75 9.61 -10.93
C GLY A 172 5.71 8.24 -11.63
N SER A 173 5.94 7.11 -10.95
CA SER A 173 5.89 5.80 -11.60
C SER A 173 4.49 5.17 -11.65
N ASN A 174 3.61 5.49 -10.68
CA ASN A 174 2.36 4.77 -10.43
C ASN A 174 2.54 3.26 -10.14
N ASP A 175 3.78 2.82 -9.91
CA ASP A 175 4.08 1.45 -9.54
C ASP A 175 3.97 1.30 -8.03
N TRP A 176 2.87 0.71 -7.60
CA TRP A 176 2.53 0.52 -6.20
C TRP A 176 2.95 -0.86 -5.68
N TYR A 177 3.63 -0.84 -4.53
CA TYR A 177 4.05 -2.01 -3.77
C TYR A 177 3.32 -2.04 -2.43
N PHE A 178 3.18 -3.22 -1.84
CA PHE A 178 2.35 -3.44 -0.66
C PHE A 178 3.18 -3.80 0.57
N MET A 179 2.76 -3.29 1.72
CA MET A 179 3.25 -3.74 3.02
C MET A 179 2.39 -4.91 3.53
N THR A 180 2.51 -6.06 2.85
CA THR A 180 1.75 -7.28 3.16
C THR A 180 2.65 -8.38 3.76
N GLY A 181 2.12 -9.59 3.96
CA GLY A 181 2.76 -10.72 4.64
C GLY A 181 2.53 -10.69 6.15
N LEU A 182 2.92 -9.58 6.78
CA LEU A 182 2.48 -9.21 8.13
C LEU A 182 2.02 -7.75 8.10
N LYS A 183 1.03 -7.41 8.94
CA LYS A 183 0.59 -6.02 9.09
C LYS A 183 1.67 -5.23 9.82
N PRO A 184 2.20 -4.13 9.26
CA PRO A 184 3.22 -3.34 9.92
C PRO A 184 2.66 -2.66 11.17
N THR A 185 3.44 -2.67 12.26
CA THR A 185 3.12 -1.88 13.46
C THR A 185 3.46 -0.41 13.25
N ILE A 186 2.99 0.47 14.14
CA ILE A 186 3.40 1.89 14.12
C ILE A 186 4.93 2.00 14.27
N GLN A 187 5.54 1.17 15.13
CA GLN A 187 7.00 1.12 15.29
C GLN A 187 7.71 0.68 14.01
N ASP A 188 7.12 -0.24 13.24
CA ASP A 188 7.67 -0.61 11.93
C ASP A 188 7.64 0.52 10.94
N LEU A 189 6.48 1.18 10.84
CA LEU A 189 6.29 2.32 9.95
C LEU A 189 7.30 3.41 10.27
N ARG A 190 7.44 3.79 11.55
CA ARG A 190 8.41 4.80 11.99
C ARG A 190 9.86 4.37 11.80
N GLY A 191 10.17 3.11 12.08
CA GLY A 191 11.51 2.57 11.89
C GLY A 191 11.93 2.49 10.43
N MET A 192 10.98 2.51 9.48
CA MET A 192 11.28 2.57 8.06
C MET A 192 11.18 4.00 7.52
N PHE A 193 10.19 4.75 7.97
CA PHE A 193 9.82 6.09 7.52
C PHE A 193 9.80 7.04 8.74
N PRO A 194 10.96 7.57 9.17
CA PRO A 194 11.06 8.36 10.41
C PRO A 194 10.26 9.66 10.40
N THR A 195 9.88 10.14 9.21
CA THR A 195 9.06 11.35 9.00
C THR A 195 7.56 11.13 9.26
N LEU A 196 7.14 9.87 9.46
CA LEU A 196 5.75 9.56 9.74
C LEU A 196 5.32 10.00 11.15
N PRO A 197 4.05 10.41 11.33
CA PRO A 197 3.48 10.70 12.63
C PRO A 197 3.55 9.53 13.63
N PHE A 198 3.46 9.87 14.91
CA PHE A 198 3.67 8.93 16.00
C PHE A 198 2.41 8.16 16.37
N LYS A 199 1.24 8.74 16.10
CA LYS A 199 -0.04 8.18 16.54
C LYS A 199 -0.84 7.60 15.38
N ALA A 200 -1.69 6.62 15.69
CA ALA A 200 -2.50 5.89 14.71
C ALA A 200 -3.53 6.80 14.01
N ASP A 201 -4.14 7.70 14.78
CA ASP A 201 -5.08 8.71 14.31
C ASP A 201 -4.44 9.70 13.35
N GLU A 202 -3.21 10.15 13.62
CA GLU A 202 -2.40 11.01 12.74
C GLU A 202 -1.95 10.27 11.48
N LEU A 203 -1.71 8.96 11.56
CA LEU A 203 -1.45 8.11 10.40
C LEU A 203 -2.69 7.83 9.55
N GLY A 204 -3.89 8.03 10.10
CA GLY A 204 -5.15 7.76 9.40
C GLY A 204 -5.41 6.26 9.25
N LEU A 205 -4.94 5.45 10.22
CA LEU A 205 -5.15 4.01 10.22
C LEU A 205 -6.58 3.71 10.67
N PRO A 206 -7.47 3.20 9.80
CA PRO A 206 -8.81 2.85 10.22
C PRO A 206 -8.78 1.65 11.18
N PRO A 207 -9.74 1.56 12.12
CA PRO A 207 -9.83 0.41 13.01
C PRO A 207 -10.06 -0.87 12.20
N SER A 208 -9.44 -1.96 12.64
CA SER A 208 -9.69 -3.28 12.05
C SER A 208 -10.81 -3.98 12.80
N LYS A 209 -11.81 -4.47 12.07
CA LYS A 209 -12.97 -5.17 12.64
C LYS A 209 -13.31 -6.35 11.77
N ALA A 210 -13.64 -7.48 12.38
CA ALA A 210 -14.16 -8.64 11.68
C ALA A 210 -15.51 -9.02 12.30
N ARG A 211 -16.47 -9.37 11.46
CA ARG A 211 -17.78 -9.87 11.89
C ARG A 211 -18.25 -10.98 10.97
N GLU A 212 -18.99 -11.92 11.53
CA GLU A 212 -19.74 -12.87 10.72
C GLU A 212 -20.99 -12.19 10.16
N ILE A 213 -21.27 -12.42 8.89
CA ILE A 213 -22.45 -11.92 8.19
C ILE A 213 -23.29 -13.11 7.72
N LYS A 214 -24.61 -12.97 7.85
CA LYS A 214 -25.58 -13.98 7.44
C LYS A 214 -25.98 -13.79 5.99
#